data_AF-A0A3N5ER60-F1
#
_entry.id   AF-A0A3N5ER60-F1
#
_cell.length_a   1.000
_cell.length_b   1.000
_cell.length_c   1.000
_cell.angle_alpha   90.00
_cell.angle_beta   90.00
_cell.angle_gamma   90.00
#
_symmetry.space_group_name_H-M   'P 1'
#
loop_
_entity.id
_entity.type
_entity.pdbx_description
1 polymer ?
#
loop_
_entity_poly.entity_id
_entity_poly.type
_entity_poly.pdbx_seq_one_letter_code
_entity_poly.pdbx_strand_id
1 'polypeptide(L)' 'DLNMPDITGIQLARKIREKYDAGALPVIMVTTQNESQDNEAAMAAGINAILHKPFNVKSLGAAMEKLLK' A
#
# COMPACT_ATOMS: atom_id res chain seq x y z
N ASP A 1 5.26 3.87 2.96
CA ASP A 1 5.55 3.27 4.28
C ASP A 1 4.36 3.50 5.18
N LEU A 2 4.14 2.69 6.22
CA LEU A 2 3.08 2.94 7.19
C LEU A 2 3.45 4.09 8.13
N ASN A 3 4.69 4.10 8.62
CA ASN A 3 5.21 5.14 9.52
C ASN A 3 6.02 6.15 8.70
N MET A 4 5.50 7.38 8.56
CA MET A 4 6.24 8.51 7.99
C MET A 4 6.09 9.71 8.93
N PRO A 5 7.07 10.64 8.95
CA PRO A 5 7.17 11.67 10.00
C PRO A 5 5.99 12.64 10.09
N ASP A 6 5.28 12.91 8.99
CA ASP A 6 4.18 13.89 8.96
C ASP A 6 2.79 13.27 8.85
N ILE A 7 2.65 12.24 8.00
CA ILE A 7 1.39 11.55 7.74
C ILE A 7 1.65 10.05 7.63
N THR A 8 0.69 9.22 8.02
CA THR A 8 0.83 7.77 7.85
C THR A 8 0.60 7.35 6.40
N GLY A 9 1.07 6.16 6.03
CA GLY A 9 0.79 5.57 4.71
C GLY A 9 -0.70 5.44 4.42
N ILE A 10 -1.48 5.15 5.47
CA ILE A 10 -2.94 5.05 5.42
C ILE A 10 -3.57 6.42 5.14
N GLN A 11 -3.12 7.47 5.83
CA GLN A 11 -3.60 8.84 5.58
C GLN A 11 -3.27 9.31 4.17
N LEU A 12 -2.06 9.01 3.69
CA LEU A 12 -1.67 9.31 2.31
C LEU A 12 -2.55 8.55 1.30
N ALA A 13 -2.80 7.26 1.53
CA ALA A 13 -3.66 6.46 0.65
C ALA A 13 -5.07 7.06 0.54
N ARG A 14 -5.67 7.47 1.68
CA ARG A 14 -6.98 8.16 1.67
C ARG A 14 -6.97 9.42 0.81
N LYS A 15 -5.95 10.28 0.98
CA LYS A 15 -5.81 11.50 0.16
C LYS A 15 -5.62 11.22 -1.33
N ILE A 16 -4.92 10.13 -1.67
CA ILE A 16 -4.79 9.69 -3.06
C ILE A 16 -6.14 9.26 -3.61
N ARG A 17 -6.95 8.54 -2.82
CA ARG A 17 -8.28 8.04 -3.21
C ARG A 17 -9.33 9.13 -3.36
N GLU A 18 -9.12 10.31 -2.78
CA GLU A 18 -9.94 11.51 -3.08
C GLU A 18 -9.78 11.99 -4.53
N LYS A 19 -8.68 11.64 -5.21
CA LYS A 19 -8.34 12.08 -6.57
C LYS A 19 -8.30 10.97 -7.61
N TYR A 20 -7.90 9.77 -7.21
CA TYR A 20 -7.67 8.64 -8.12
C TYR A 20 -8.28 7.35 -7.56
N ASP A 21 -9.10 6.69 -8.37
CA ASP A 21 -9.64 5.38 -8.05
C ASP A 21 -8.54 4.30 -7.96
N ALA A 22 -8.85 3.21 -7.25
CA ALA A 22 -7.93 2.10 -7.04
C ALA A 22 -7.51 1.37 -8.33
N GLY A 23 -8.32 1.45 -9.39
CA GLY A 23 -7.97 0.93 -10.71
C GLY A 23 -7.15 1.91 -11.56
N ALA A 24 -7.37 3.22 -11.40
CA ALA A 24 -6.65 4.23 -12.16
C ALA A 24 -5.22 4.46 -11.64
N LEU A 25 -5.04 4.37 -10.31
CA LEU A 25 -3.74 4.48 -9.67
C LEU A 25 -3.58 3.40 -8.60
N PRO A 26 -2.92 2.27 -8.93
CA PRO A 26 -2.60 1.25 -7.95
C PRO A 26 -1.59 1.75 -6.93
N VAL A 27 -1.87 1.51 -5.64
CA VAL A 27 -1.00 1.89 -4.52
C VAL A 27 -0.53 0.63 -3.80
N ILE A 28 0.80 0.47 -3.71
CA ILE A 28 1.44 -0.60 -2.94
C ILE A 28 2.06 0.03 -1.69
N MET A 29 1.64 -0.42 -0.51
CA MET A 29 2.25 0.00 0.75
C MET A 29 3.39 -0.94 1.11
N VAL A 30 4.57 -0.37 1.37
CA VAL A 30 5.74 -1.14 1.81
C VAL A 30 6.02 -0.82 3.27
N THR A 31 6.02 -1.80 4.19
CA THR A 31 6.15 -1.58 5.65
C THR A 31 6.91 -2.71 6.35
N THR A 32 7.52 -2.45 7.51
CA THR A 32 8.03 -3.51 8.42
C THR A 32 6.96 -4.02 9.39
N GLN A 33 5.88 -3.25 9.60
CA GLN A 33 4.78 -3.63 10.49
C GLN A 33 3.91 -4.70 9.84
N ASN A 34 3.44 -5.65 10.64
CA ASN A 34 2.62 -6.76 10.17
C ASN A 34 1.46 -7.07 11.15
N GLU A 35 0.97 -6.04 11.83
CA GLU A 35 -0.22 -6.19 12.67
C GLU A 35 -1.45 -6.32 11.78
N SER A 36 -2.30 -7.32 12.05
CA SER A 36 -3.48 -7.60 11.24
C SER A 36 -4.41 -6.38 11.15
N GLN A 37 -4.57 -5.65 12.25
CA GLN A 37 -5.40 -4.45 12.33
C GLN A 37 -4.91 -3.34 11.40
N ASP A 38 -3.60 -3.13 11.31
CA ASP A 38 -3.00 -2.15 10.40
C ASP A 38 -3.17 -2.54 8.94
N ASN A 39 -3.05 -3.84 8.64
CA ASN A 39 -3.25 -4.37 7.29
C ASN A 39 -4.70 -4.18 6.84
N GLU A 40 -5.67 -4.46 7.71
CA GLU A 40 -7.10 -4.22 7.44
C GLU A 40 -7.39 -2.73 7.23
N ALA A 41 -6.85 -1.87 8.10
CA ALA A 41 -7.02 -0.42 7.98
C ALA A 41 -6.39 0.14 6.69
N ALA A 42 -5.25 -0.40 6.28
CA ALA A 42 -4.57 -0.06 5.04
C ALA A 42 -5.38 -0.45 3.80
N MET A 43 -5.91 -1.68 3.76
CA MET A 43 -6.76 -2.14 2.66
C MET A 43 -8.05 -1.31 2.58
N ALA A 44 -8.67 -1.02 3.73
CA ALA A 44 -9.86 -0.17 3.81
C ALA A 44 -9.60 1.29 3.37
N ALA A 45 -8.36 1.78 3.49
CA ALA A 45 -7.95 3.09 2.97
C ALA A 45 -7.69 3.11 1.46
N GLY A 46 -7.88 1.98 0.77
CA GLY A 46 -7.73 1.88 -0.69
C GLY A 46 -6.32 1.52 -1.14
N ILE A 47 -5.48 0.95 -0.27
CA ILE A 47 -4.21 0.33 -0.68
C ILE A 47 -4.54 -0.98 -1.40
N ASN A 48 -3.91 -1.22 -2.56
CA ASN A 48 -4.19 -2.40 -3.38
C ASN A 48 -3.38 -3.62 -2.93
N ALA A 49 -2.17 -3.40 -2.41
CA ALA A 49 -1.30 -4.45 -1.93
C ALA A 49 -0.36 -3.94 -0.82
N ILE A 50 0.00 -4.84 0.09
CA ILE A 50 0.95 -4.59 1.16
C ILE A 50 2.17 -5.49 0.94
N LEU A 51 3.36 -4.91 1.00
CA LEU A 51 4.63 -5.60 0.84
C LEU A 51 5.47 -5.42 2.11
N HIS A 52 5.76 -6.52 2.79
CA HIS A 52 6.51 -6.47 4.03
C HIS A 52 8.02 -6.45 3.78
N LYS A 53 8.73 -5.60 4.53
CA LYS A 53 10.20 -5.56 4.54
C LYS A 53 10.75 -6.70 5.43
N PRO A 54 11.88 -7.33 5.05
CA PRO A 54 12.60 -7.15 3.79
C PRO A 54 11.86 -7.83 2.63
N PHE A 55 11.77 -7.14 1.49
CA PHE A 55 11.23 -7.69 0.23
C PHE A 55 12.35 -7.82 -0.80
N ASN A 56 12.13 -8.64 -1.82
CA ASN A 56 13.06 -8.81 -2.93
C ASN A 56 12.45 -8.31 -4.24
N VAL A 57 13.29 -8.18 -5.27
CA VAL A 57 12.86 -7.67 -6.58
C VAL A 57 11.76 -8.55 -7.20
N LYS A 58 11.79 -9.87 -6.94
CA LYS A 58 10.76 -10.80 -7.44
C LYS A 58 9.41 -10.54 -6.80
N SER A 59 9.34 -10.34 -5.49
CA SER A 59 8.08 -10.08 -4.78
C SER A 59 7.49 -8.72 -5.14
N LEU A 60 8.34 -7.70 -5.32
CA LEU A 60 7.89 -6.41 -5.85
C LEU A 60 7.36 -6.52 -7.29
N GLY A 61 8.12 -7.19 -8.17
CA GLY A 61 7.72 -7.40 -9.57
C GLY A 61 6.37 -8.11 -9.69
N ALA A 62 6.18 -9.20 -8.93
CA ALA A 62 4.91 -9.93 -8.91
C ALA A 62 3.73 -9.06 -8.44
N ALA A 63 3.95 -8.21 -7.43
CA ALA A 63 2.91 -7.30 -6.95
C ALA A 63 2.54 -6.23 -8.00
N MET A 64 3.54 -5.70 -8.71
CA MET A 64 3.32 -4.74 -9.80
C MET A 64 2.59 -5.38 -10.99
N GLU A 65 3.03 -6.55 -11.43
CA GLU A 65 2.39 -7.30 -12.52
C GLU A 65 0.93 -7.66 -12.22
N LYS A 66 0.60 -7.94 -10.95
CA LYS A 66 -0.78 -8.22 -10.54
C LYS A 66 -1.67 -6.98 -10.66
N LEU A 67 -1.12 -5.78 -10.49
CA LEU A 67 -1.87 -4.53 -10.38
C LEU A 67 -1.88 -3.69 -11.66
N LEU A 68 -0.96 -3.94 -12.59
CA LEU A 68 -0.81 -3.21 -13.86
C LEU A 68 -1.36 -3.99 -15.06
N LYS A 69 -2.04 -5.12 -14.84
CA LYS A 69 -2.78 -5.85 -15.87
C LYS A 69 -4.13 -5.21 -16.13
#